data_AF-A0A5S3Z965-F1
#
_entry.id   AF-A0A5S3Z965-F1
#
_cell.length_a   1.000
_cell.length_b   1.000
_cell.length_c   1.000
_cell.angle_alpha   90.00
_cell.angle_beta   90.00
_cell.angle_gamma   90.00
#
_symmetry.space_group_name_H-M   'P 1'
#
loop_
_entity.id
_entity.type
_entity.pdbx_description
1 polymer ?
#
loop_
_entity_poly.entity_id
_entity_poly.type
_entity_poly.pdbx_seq_one_letter_code
_entity_poly.pdbx_strand_id
1 'polypeptide(L)'
;MGNLFLIEKERWGLWTFWGVVGALLTTYVAMLTKAPLYITLSAMAVVVFIAIWMLYTRRFGFLRALKVSAYILCFSALPALCLLIVPASKNQRPELITQSVIFALLALIGCVICALIAKRPRQYY
;
A
#
# COMPACT_ATOMS: atom_id res chain seq x y z
N MET A 1 -15.30 20.24 23.78
CA MET A 1 -14.92 18.81 23.83
C MET A 1 -15.91 17.93 23.05
N GLY A 2 -16.23 18.26 21.79
CA GLY A 2 -17.36 17.65 21.06
C GLY A 2 -17.00 16.75 19.86
N ASN A 3 -15.73 16.40 19.65
CA ASN A 3 -15.29 15.69 18.43
C ASN A 3 -14.42 14.44 18.69
N LEU A 4 -14.24 14.00 19.94
CA LEU A 4 -13.51 12.76 20.23
C LEU A 4 -14.33 11.48 19.96
N PHE A 5 -15.65 11.61 19.79
CA PHE A 5 -16.57 10.47 19.59
C PHE A 5 -16.99 10.23 18.14
N LEU A 6 -16.60 11.10 17.19
CA LEU A 6 -16.71 10.78 15.77
C LEU A 6 -15.53 9.88 15.35
N ILE A 7 -15.33 8.78 16.09
CA ILE A 7 -14.53 7.65 15.61
C ILE A 7 -15.37 7.02 14.51
N GLU A 8 -15.17 7.51 13.29
CA GLU A 8 -15.87 7.01 12.13
C GLU A 8 -15.61 5.50 12.02
N LYS A 9 -16.71 4.73 11.93
CA LYS A 9 -16.70 3.29 11.78
C LYS A 9 -15.85 2.96 10.56
N GLU A 10 -14.84 2.13 10.74
CA GLU A 10 -13.92 1.73 9.67
C GLU A 10 -14.73 1.14 8.51
N ARG A 11 -14.85 1.89 7.41
CA ARG A 11 -15.51 1.39 6.19
C ARG A 11 -14.54 0.51 5.42
N TRP A 12 -14.33 -0.70 5.93
CA TRP A 12 -13.46 -1.71 5.32
C TRP A 12 -13.79 -1.96 3.83
N GLY A 13 -15.07 -1.87 3.45
CA GLY A 13 -15.49 -1.98 2.04
C GLY A 13 -14.92 -0.90 1.10
N LEU A 14 -14.65 0.31 1.61
CA LEU A 14 -14.02 1.37 0.80
C LEU A 14 -12.53 1.04 0.58
N TRP A 15 -11.87 0.52 1.61
CA TRP A 15 -10.45 0.16 1.54
C TRP A 15 -10.21 -1.08 0.67
N THR A 16 -11.12 -2.07 0.72
CA THR A 16 -11.07 -3.22 -0.20
C THR A 16 -11.28 -2.79 -1.65
N PHE A 17 -12.22 -1.87 -1.92
CA PHE A 17 -12.41 -1.32 -3.26
C PHE A 17 -11.13 -0.69 -3.82
N TRP A 18 -10.46 0.16 -3.02
CA TRP A 18 -9.17 0.75 -3.41
C TRP A 18 -8.04 -0.29 -3.54
N GLY A 19 -8.06 -1.34 -2.72
CA GLY A 19 -7.15 -2.48 -2.86
C GLY A 19 -7.33 -3.22 -4.19
N VAL A 20 -8.59 -3.45 -4.61
CA VAL A 20 -8.91 -4.09 -5.90
C VAL A 20 -8.50 -3.21 -7.08
N VAL A 21 -8.76 -1.90 -7.01
CA VAL A 21 -8.31 -0.94 -8.03
C VAL A 21 -6.77 -0.96 -8.13
N GLY A 22 -6.08 -0.99 -7.01
CA GLY A 22 -4.62 -1.13 -6.96
C GLY A 22 -4.14 -2.43 -7.60
N ALA A 23 -4.78 -3.56 -7.28
CA ALA A 23 -4.47 -4.87 -7.85
C ALA A 23 -4.67 -4.92 -9.38
N LEU A 24 -5.73 -4.30 -9.91
CA LEU A 24 -5.95 -4.20 -11.36
C LEU A 24 -4.85 -3.37 -12.02
N LEU A 25 -4.44 -2.27 -11.39
CA LEU A 25 -3.40 -1.40 -11.92
C LEU A 25 -2.03 -2.08 -11.92
N THR A 26 -1.65 -2.74 -10.82
CA THR A 26 -0.37 -3.44 -10.69
C THR A 26 -0.29 -4.65 -11.62
N THR A 27 -1.37 -5.40 -11.79
CA THR A 27 -1.43 -6.54 -12.72
C THR A 27 -1.35 -6.08 -14.19
N TYR A 28 -2.04 -4.99 -14.55
CA TYR A 28 -1.91 -4.39 -15.88
C TYR A 28 -0.46 -3.98 -16.19
N VAL A 29 0.18 -3.27 -15.25
CA VAL A 29 1.59 -2.86 -15.38
C VAL A 29 2.52 -4.09 -15.44
N ALA A 30 2.25 -5.13 -14.65
CA ALA A 30 3.01 -6.38 -14.66
C ALA A 30 2.92 -7.09 -16.02
N MET A 31 1.75 -7.12 -16.64
CA MET A 31 1.56 -7.75 -17.96
C MET A 31 2.32 -7.01 -19.07
N LEU A 32 2.33 -5.67 -19.03
CA LEU A 32 2.98 -4.86 -20.05
C LEU A 32 4.50 -4.84 -19.93
N THR A 33 5.03 -4.67 -18.72
CA THR A 33 6.46 -4.38 -18.53
C THR A 33 7.27 -5.60 -18.09
N LYS A 34 6.64 -6.57 -17.40
CA LYS A 34 7.29 -7.74 -16.76
C LYS A 34 8.49 -7.39 -15.86
N ALA A 35 8.67 -6.12 -15.52
CA ALA A 35 9.82 -5.62 -14.78
C ALA A 35 9.37 -5.24 -13.36
N PRO A 36 10.05 -5.76 -12.32
CA PRO A 36 9.60 -5.62 -10.94
C PRO A 36 9.53 -4.16 -10.50
N LEU A 37 10.46 -3.31 -10.94
CA LEU A 37 10.51 -1.89 -10.58
C LEU A 37 9.24 -1.11 -10.95
N TYR A 38 8.64 -1.38 -12.10
CA TYR A 38 7.42 -0.67 -12.51
C TYR A 38 6.20 -1.15 -11.73
N ILE A 39 6.17 -2.43 -11.36
CA ILE A 39 5.14 -3.00 -10.50
C ILE A 39 5.20 -2.33 -9.12
N THR A 40 6.39 -2.19 -8.53
CA THR A 40 6.55 -1.55 -7.23
C THR A 40 6.14 -0.08 -7.26
N LEU A 41 6.52 0.64 -8.31
CA LEU A 41 6.20 2.06 -8.49
C LEU A 41 4.69 2.28 -8.64
N SER A 42 4.01 1.41 -9.40
CA SER A 42 2.55 1.46 -9.56
C SER A 42 1.80 1.17 -8.25
N ALA A 43 2.25 0.19 -7.46
CA ALA A 43 1.68 -0.10 -6.15
C ALA A 43 1.87 1.07 -5.17
N MET A 44 3.06 1.69 -5.19
CA MET A 44 3.38 2.84 -4.35
C MET A 44 2.57 4.08 -4.74
N ALA A 45 2.32 4.32 -6.03
CA ALA A 45 1.51 5.45 -6.48
C ALA A 45 0.08 5.40 -5.91
N VAL A 46 -0.53 4.20 -5.86
CA VAL A 46 -1.85 3.99 -5.26
C VAL A 46 -1.82 4.27 -3.75
N VAL A 47 -0.79 3.79 -3.04
CA VAL A 47 -0.62 4.04 -1.61
C VAL A 47 -0.44 5.53 -1.32
N VAL A 48 0.35 6.25 -2.12
CA VAL A 48 0.56 7.70 -1.99
C VAL A 48 -0.75 8.46 -2.23
N PHE A 49 -1.52 8.09 -3.26
CA PHE A 49 -2.82 8.73 -3.52
C PHE A 49 -3.78 8.58 -2.34
N ILE A 50 -3.81 7.40 -1.73
CA ILE A 50 -4.64 7.14 -0.54
C ILE A 50 -4.09 7.86 0.69
N ALA A 51 -2.76 7.97 0.82
CA ALA A 51 -2.15 8.76 1.90
C ALA A 51 -2.51 10.24 1.81
N ILE A 52 -2.53 10.82 0.59
CA ILE A 52 -2.98 12.19 0.33
C ILE A 52 -4.48 12.33 0.67
N TRP A 53 -5.30 11.35 0.32
CA TRP A 53 -6.71 11.32 0.71
C TRP A 53 -6.91 11.28 2.23
N MET A 54 -6.13 10.45 2.92
CA MET A 54 -6.13 10.36 4.39
C MET A 54 -5.66 11.67 5.03
N LEU A 55 -4.70 12.37 4.42
CA LEU A 55 -4.26 13.69 4.85
C LEU A 55 -5.36 14.75 4.71
N TYR A 56 -6.06 14.78 3.57
CA TYR A 56 -7.12 15.75 3.29
C TYR A 56 -8.28 15.64 4.30
N THR A 57 -8.67 14.41 4.62
CA THR A 57 -9.77 14.17 5.56
C THR A 57 -9.43 14.55 7.01
N ARG A 58 -8.14 14.69 7.37
CA ARG A 58 -7.63 15.05 8.72
C ARG A 58 -8.29 14.25 9.87
N ARG A 59 -8.71 13.02 9.63
CA ARG A 59 -9.52 12.20 10.57
C ARG A 59 -8.83 10.94 11.06
N PHE A 60 -7.63 10.63 10.55
CA PHE A 60 -6.94 9.36 10.84
C PHE A 60 -5.78 9.55 11.82
N GLY A 61 -5.66 8.65 12.80
CA GLY A 61 -4.48 8.52 13.65
C GLY A 61 -3.37 7.71 12.96
N PHE A 62 -2.12 7.88 13.38
CA PHE A 62 -0.92 7.25 12.78
C PHE A 62 -1.06 5.73 12.60
N LEU A 63 -1.42 5.00 13.67
CA LEU A 63 -1.61 3.54 13.62
C LEU A 63 -2.73 3.12 12.66
N ARG A 64 -3.79 3.93 12.53
CA ARG A 64 -4.92 3.64 11.65
C ARG A 64 -4.54 3.83 10.19
N ALA A 65 -3.83 4.92 9.88
CA ALA A 65 -3.32 5.17 8.53
C ALA A 65 -2.31 4.09 8.10
N LEU A 66 -1.43 3.66 9.01
CA LEU A 66 -0.46 2.58 8.75
C LEU A 66 -1.15 1.22 8.50
N LYS A 67 -2.18 0.88 9.29
CA LYS A 67 -2.95 -0.36 9.10
C LYS A 67 -3.63 -0.38 7.72
N VAL A 68 -4.23 0.74 7.32
CA VAL A 68 -4.94 0.85 6.04
C VAL A 68 -3.98 0.85 4.85
N SER A 69 -2.87 1.61 4.92
CA SER A 69 -1.88 1.63 3.84
C SER A 69 -1.22 0.25 3.65
N ALA A 70 -0.85 -0.42 4.74
CA ALA A 70 -0.30 -1.77 4.69
C ALA A 70 -1.31 -2.78 4.13
N TYR A 71 -2.59 -2.69 4.51
CA TYR A 71 -3.64 -3.56 3.99
C TYR A 71 -3.80 -3.44 2.46
N ILE A 72 -3.87 -2.21 1.96
CA ILE A 72 -4.06 -1.92 0.54
C ILE A 72 -2.84 -2.33 -0.27
N LEU A 73 -1.64 -2.07 0.26
CA LEU A 73 -0.40 -2.50 -0.36
C LEU A 73 -0.33 -4.02 -0.50
N CYS A 74 -0.66 -4.77 0.56
CA CYS A 74 -0.67 -6.23 0.51
C CYS A 74 -1.66 -6.75 -0.54
N PHE A 75 -2.88 -6.20 -0.57
CA PHE A 75 -3.90 -6.58 -1.55
C PHE A 75 -3.50 -6.25 -3.00
N SER A 76 -2.86 -5.10 -3.19
CA SER A 76 -2.40 -4.62 -4.50
C SER A 76 -1.21 -5.42 -5.04
N ALA A 77 -0.27 -5.82 -4.17
CA ALA A 77 0.95 -6.49 -4.58
C ALA A 77 0.82 -8.02 -4.73
N LEU A 78 -0.06 -8.65 -3.96
CA LEU A 78 -0.29 -10.11 -3.99
C LEU A 78 -0.48 -10.70 -5.39
N PRO A 79 -1.39 -10.17 -6.24
CA PRO A 79 -1.63 -10.77 -7.56
C PRO A 79 -0.45 -10.57 -8.51
N ALA A 80 0.27 -9.44 -8.42
CA ALA A 80 1.47 -9.21 -9.22
C ALA A 80 2.63 -10.14 -8.81
N LEU A 81 2.78 -10.43 -7.52
CA LEU A 81 3.77 -11.40 -7.02
C LEU A 81 3.44 -12.82 -7.48
N CYS A 82 2.17 -13.24 -7.46
CA CYS A 82 1.75 -14.53 -7.99
C CYS A 82 2.13 -14.70 -9.47
N LEU A 83 1.94 -13.67 -10.30
CA LEU A 83 2.31 -13.71 -11.72
C LEU A 83 3.81 -13.81 -11.97
N LEU A 84 4.65 -13.31 -11.05
CA LEU A 84 6.12 -13.40 -11.13
C LEU A 84 6.66 -14.75 -10.64
N ILE A 85 5.98 -15.37 -9.66
CA ILE A 85 6.41 -16.65 -9.04
C ILE A 85 6.08 -17.85 -9.94
N VAL A 86 4.91 -17.84 -10.62
CA VAL A 86 4.44 -18.96 -11.44
C VAL A 86 5.40 -19.36 -12.57
N PRO A 87 6.07 -18.44 -13.31
CA PRO A 87 7.02 -18.81 -14.36
C PRO A 87 8.47 -19.02 -13.86
N ALA A 88 8.76 -18.94 -12.56
CA ALA A 88 10.14 -18.90 -12.07
C ALA A 88 10.87 -20.25 -12.20
N SER A 89 11.87 -20.30 -13.09
CA SER A 89 12.77 -21.44 -13.26
C SER A 89 13.64 -21.67 -12.01
N LYS A 90 14.10 -22.91 -11.78
CA LYS A 90 14.83 -23.32 -10.55
C LYS A 90 16.09 -22.48 -10.26
N ASN A 91 16.71 -21.89 -11.29
CA ASN A 91 17.90 -21.04 -11.17
C ASN A 91 17.61 -19.58 -10.77
N GLN A 92 16.40 -19.08 -10.97
CA GLN A 92 16.04 -17.67 -10.70
C GLN A 92 15.37 -17.46 -9.33
N ARG A 93 15.18 -18.54 -8.55
CA ARG A 93 14.60 -18.50 -7.21
C ARG A 93 15.33 -17.56 -6.22
N PRO A 94 16.68 -17.55 -6.13
CA PRO A 94 17.35 -16.67 -5.17
C PRO A 94 17.18 -15.18 -5.53
N GLU A 95 17.19 -14.84 -6.83
CA GLU A 95 16.96 -13.48 -7.31
C GLU A 95 15.52 -13.00 -7.06
N LEU A 96 14.54 -13.89 -7.20
CA LEU A 96 13.15 -13.59 -6.91
C LEU A 96 12.91 -13.34 -5.40
N ILE A 97 13.60 -14.09 -4.54
CA ILE A 97 13.52 -13.93 -3.09
C ILE A 97 14.13 -12.60 -2.66
N THR A 98 15.32 -12.27 -3.16
CA THR A 98 15.96 -10.98 -2.81
C THR A 98 15.14 -9.79 -3.32
N GLN A 99 14.58 -9.86 -4.53
CA GLN A 99 13.71 -8.82 -5.07
C GLN A 99 12.42 -8.66 -4.26
N SER A 100 11.78 -9.75 -3.84
CA SER A 100 10.56 -9.68 -3.05
C SER A 100 10.81 -9.11 -1.63
N VAL A 101 11.96 -9.42 -1.02
CA VAL A 101 12.38 -8.84 0.27
C VAL A 101 12.68 -7.35 0.15
N ILE A 102 13.42 -6.94 -0.89
CA ILE A 102 13.71 -5.52 -1.15
C ILE A 102 12.41 -4.75 -1.39
N PHE A 103 11.47 -5.33 -2.15
CA PHE A 103 10.17 -4.74 -2.37
C PHE A 103 9.38 -4.58 -1.07
N ALA A 104 9.32 -5.62 -0.23
CA ALA A 104 8.63 -5.56 1.05
C ALA A 104 9.20 -4.46 1.96
N LEU A 105 10.53 -4.33 2.03
CA LEU A 105 11.21 -3.29 2.80
C LEU A 105 10.89 -1.88 2.29
N LEU A 106 11.02 -1.64 0.98
CA LEU A 106 10.71 -0.35 0.37
C LEU A 106 9.24 0.05 0.57
N ALA A 107 8.34 -0.92 0.43
CA ALA A 107 6.92 -0.68 0.57
C ALA A 107 6.53 -0.43 2.04
N LEU A 108 7.20 -1.07 3.00
CA LEU A 108 7.06 -0.79 4.43
C LEU A 108 7.56 0.61 4.77
N ILE A 109 8.74 1.01 4.27
CA ILE A 109 9.28 2.36 4.42
C ILE A 109 8.29 3.39 3.85
N GLY A 110 7.77 3.13 2.64
CA GLY A 110 6.76 3.97 2.00
C GLY A 110 5.47 4.10 2.81
N CYS A 111 4.98 3.00 3.40
CA CYS A 111 3.82 3.02 4.29
C CYS A 111 4.08 3.83 5.57
N VAL A 112 5.29 3.76 6.13
CA VAL A 112 5.70 4.54 7.31
C VAL A 112 5.75 6.02 6.97
N ILE A 113 6.36 6.40 5.84
CA ILE A 113 6.40 7.80 5.37
C ILE A 113 4.98 8.33 5.15
N CYS A 114 4.12 7.55 4.49
CA CYS A 114 2.72 7.90 4.27
C CYS A 114 1.95 8.07 5.60
N ALA A 115 2.20 7.20 6.57
CA ALA A 115 1.59 7.29 7.90
C ALA A 115 2.10 8.50 8.69
N LEU A 116 3.38 8.86 8.55
CA LEU A 116 3.96 10.06 9.15
C LEU A 116 3.37 11.33 8.56
N ILE A 117 3.19 11.38 7.24
CA ILE A 117 2.54 12.51 6.55
C ILE A 117 1.08 12.64 6.98
N ALA A 118 0.35 11.52 7.09
CA ALA A 118 -1.05 11.51 7.52
C ALA A 118 -1.26 11.85 9.01
N LYS A 119 -0.19 11.89 9.82
CA LYS A 119 -0.27 12.18 11.25
C LYS A 119 -0.69 13.63 11.48
N ARG A 120 -1.86 13.84 12.09
CA ARG A 120 -2.26 15.14 12.64
C ARG A 120 -1.22 15.63 13.67
N PRO A 121 -0.79 16.90 13.65
CA PRO A 121 -0.01 17.45 14.75
C PRO A 121 -0.80 17.33 16.05
N ARG A 122 -0.15 16.93 17.15
CA ARG A 122 -0.78 16.88 18.47
C ARG A 122 -1.23 18.29 18.80
N GLN A 123 -2.55 18.51 18.85
CA GLN A 123 -3.09 19.72 19.45
C GLN A 123 -2.83 19.59 20.95
N TYR A 124 -1.77 20.25 21.41
CA TYR A 124 -1.58 20.53 22.83
C TYR A 124 -2.69 21.49 23.24
N TYR A 125 -3.72 20.95 23.87
CA TYR A 125 -4.63 21.69 24.73
C TYR A 125 -4.38 21.21 26.15
#